data_AF-A0A562P306-F1
#
_entry.id   AF-A0A562P306-F1
#
_cell.length_a   1.000
_cell.length_b   1.000
_cell.length_c   1.000
_cell.angle_alpha   90.00
_cell.angle_beta   90.00
_cell.angle_gamma   90.00
#
_symmetry.space_group_name_H-M   'P 1'
#
loop_
_entity.id
_entity.type
_entity.pdbx_description
1 polymer ?
#
loop_
_entity_poly.entity_id
_entity_poly.type
_entity_poly.pdbx_seq_one_letter_code
_entity_poly.pdbx_strand_id
1 'polypeptide(L)'
;MNLETDDLIERLATRHKPIRRLPPPRKRALYWLLIALCGVAAVVVLMSPRDDLAAKLTDTRFLIEELAALATAVAAAFSAFCLIVPGHSRAVALLPAPPLVIWLGSLGHGCWQAWLSFGDEAWRLSPEWVCLPAIAVVGAIPALTMVAMLQKGAPIAPRMTVMLGALAAAALGNVGLRLFHPQDASLMVLVWQFGSVALLSLLAGWGGRQVLAWRHVGNA
;
A
#
# COMPACT_ATOMS: atom_id res chain seq x y z
N MET A 1 24.65 43.86 -12.89
CA MET A 1 25.29 43.62 -11.58
C MET A 1 25.47 42.12 -11.43
N ASN A 2 26.67 41.61 -11.70
CA ASN A 2 27.02 40.22 -11.42
C ASN A 2 27.23 40.12 -9.91
N LEU A 3 26.39 39.36 -9.21
CA LEU A 3 26.69 38.95 -7.83
C LEU A 3 27.97 38.13 -7.88
N GLU A 4 29.00 38.54 -7.12
CA GLU A 4 30.14 37.66 -6.87
C GLU A 4 29.63 36.41 -6.16
N THR A 5 30.10 35.24 -6.60
CA THR A 5 29.63 33.93 -6.13
C THR A 5 29.63 33.82 -4.61
N ASP A 6 30.61 34.45 -3.95
CA ASP A 6 30.76 34.45 -2.49
C ASP A 6 29.61 35.19 -1.79
N ASP A 7 29.18 36.31 -2.35
CA ASP A 7 28.09 37.15 -1.83
C ASP A 7 26.73 36.43 -1.98
N LEU A 8 26.58 35.61 -3.03
CA LEU A 8 25.44 34.72 -3.21
C LEU A 8 25.47 33.54 -2.22
N ILE A 9 26.63 32.93 -1.99
CA ILE A 9 26.79 31.83 -1.03
C ILE A 9 26.50 32.31 0.39
N GLU A 10 27.01 33.47 0.78
CA GLU A 10 26.79 34.03 2.11
C GLU A 10 25.30 34.35 2.34
N ARG A 11 24.62 34.94 1.36
CA ARG A 11 23.17 35.18 1.42
C ARG A 11 22.35 33.90 1.50
N LEU A 12 22.75 32.83 0.80
CA LEU A 12 22.10 31.53 0.91
C LEU A 12 22.39 30.90 2.28
N ALA A 13 23.63 30.89 2.75
CA ALA A 13 23.99 30.29 4.04
C ALA A 13 23.28 30.97 5.21
N THR A 14 23.11 32.30 5.17
CA THR A 14 22.52 33.09 6.26
C THR A 14 20.98 33.14 6.25
N ARG A 15 20.32 32.96 5.09
CA ARG A 15 18.84 33.08 4.98
C ARG A 15 18.06 31.78 5.13
N HIS A 16 18.69 30.63 5.36
CA HIS A 16 17.95 29.38 5.55
C HIS A 16 17.44 29.24 6.98
N LYS A 17 16.12 29.31 7.15
CA LYS A 17 15.48 28.84 8.39
C LYS A 17 15.75 27.34 8.53
N PRO A 18 16.23 26.85 9.69
CA PRO A 18 16.49 25.43 9.89
C PRO A 18 15.20 24.62 9.65
N ILE A 19 15.23 23.78 8.62
CA ILE A 19 14.13 22.88 8.28
C ILE A 19 14.20 21.63 9.16
N ARG A 20 13.07 21.28 9.78
CA ARG A 20 12.96 20.06 10.58
C ARG A 20 13.18 18.86 9.69
N ARG A 21 14.22 18.07 9.97
CA ARG A 21 14.52 16.84 9.22
C ARG A 21 13.33 15.88 9.30
N LEU A 22 12.99 15.30 8.16
CA LEU A 22 11.96 14.28 8.07
C LEU A 22 12.39 13.05 8.89
N PRO A 23 11.48 12.42 9.65
CA PRO A 23 11.80 11.20 10.39
C PRO A 23 12.31 10.09 9.44
N PRO A 24 13.19 9.18 9.93
CA PRO A 24 13.74 8.11 9.10
C PRO A 24 12.63 7.19 8.56
N PRO A 25 12.81 6.58 7.36
CA PRO A 25 11.78 5.76 6.71
C PRO A 25 11.19 4.66 7.59
N ARG A 26 12.01 3.99 8.41
CA ARG A 26 11.58 2.93 9.33
C ARG A 26 10.54 3.41 10.35
N LYS A 27 10.74 4.59 10.94
CA LYS A 27 9.78 5.16 11.91
C LYS A 27 8.47 5.53 11.21
N ARG A 28 8.54 6.02 9.98
CA ARG A 28 7.35 6.37 9.19
C ARG A 28 6.57 5.14 8.77
N ALA A 29 7.26 4.09 8.33
CA ALA A 29 6.65 2.80 8.05
C ALA A 29 5.95 2.24 9.30
N LEU A 30 6.60 2.28 10.46
CA LEU A 30 6.01 1.84 11.72
C LEU A 30 4.77 2.65 12.10
N TYR A 31 4.84 3.99 12.07
CA TYR A 31 3.68 4.84 12.37
C TYR A 31 2.52 4.62 11.40
N TRP A 32 2.81 4.51 10.10
CA TRP A 32 1.80 4.21 9.11
C TRP A 32 1.15 2.85 9.39
N LEU A 33 1.96 1.82 9.64
CA LEU A 33 1.48 0.47 9.93
C LEU A 33 0.61 0.41 11.18
N LEU A 34 0.99 1.12 12.26
CA LEU A 34 0.18 1.19 13.47
C LEU A 34 -1.17 1.84 13.22
N ILE A 35 -1.19 3.01 12.56
CA ILE A 35 -2.45 3.71 12.25
C ILE A 35 -3.32 2.83 11.34
N ALA A 36 -2.72 2.22 10.33
CA ALA A 36 -3.41 1.40 9.36
C ALA A 36 -3.96 0.12 9.98
N LEU A 37 -3.19 -0.58 10.81
CA LEU A 37 -3.65 -1.76 11.56
C LEU A 37 -4.76 -1.41 12.55
N CYS A 38 -4.65 -0.30 13.29
CA CYS A 38 -5.73 0.15 14.17
C CYS A 38 -7.02 0.46 13.38
N GLY A 39 -6.89 1.12 12.23
CA GLY A 39 -8.03 1.41 11.36
C GLY A 39 -8.67 0.14 10.80
N VAL A 40 -7.85 -0.79 10.30
CA VAL A 40 -8.33 -2.08 9.80
C VAL A 40 -9.00 -2.89 10.91
N ALA A 41 -8.37 -2.99 12.09
CA ALA A 41 -8.93 -3.70 13.24
C ALA A 41 -10.28 -3.10 13.68
N ALA A 42 -10.41 -1.77 13.70
CA ALA A 42 -11.68 -1.12 14.01
C ALA A 42 -12.78 -1.49 13.00
N VAL A 43 -12.45 -1.55 11.71
CA VAL A 43 -13.40 -1.98 10.67
C VAL A 43 -13.76 -3.45 10.83
N VAL A 44 -12.80 -4.33 11.11
CA VAL A 44 -13.02 -5.76 11.36
C VAL A 44 -13.98 -5.98 12.53
N VAL A 45 -13.79 -5.25 13.63
CA VAL A 45 -14.68 -5.32 14.81
C VAL A 45 -16.07 -4.80 14.47
N LEU A 46 -16.18 -3.71 13.70
CA LEU A 46 -17.46 -3.11 13.33
C LEU A 46 -18.26 -4.00 12.35
N MET A 47 -17.57 -4.68 11.44
CA MET A 47 -18.19 -5.57 10.44
C MET A 47 -18.45 -6.98 10.96
N SER A 48 -18.10 -7.27 12.22
CA SER A 48 -18.06 -8.59 12.85
C SER A 48 -17.02 -9.54 12.20
N PRO A 49 -16.08 -10.12 12.98
CA PRO A 49 -15.20 -11.16 12.47
C PRO A 49 -16.00 -12.37 11.96
N ARG A 50 -15.44 -13.09 10.99
CA ARG A 50 -16.03 -14.33 10.48
C ARG A 50 -16.12 -15.39 11.58
N ASP A 51 -17.22 -16.14 11.62
CA ASP A 51 -17.48 -17.14 12.68
C ASP A 51 -16.46 -18.31 12.65
N ASP A 52 -15.88 -18.61 11.48
CA ASP A 52 -14.90 -19.67 11.28
C ASP A 52 -13.44 -19.18 11.35
N LEU A 53 -13.19 -17.97 11.85
CA LEU A 53 -11.86 -17.38 11.91
C LEU A 53 -10.86 -18.25 12.69
N ALA A 54 -11.30 -18.83 13.81
CA ALA A 54 -10.46 -19.70 14.63
C ALA A 54 -10.03 -20.96 13.86
N ALA A 55 -10.92 -21.53 13.04
CA ALA A 55 -10.59 -22.67 12.20
C ALA A 55 -9.62 -22.26 11.07
N LYS A 56 -9.82 -21.10 10.45
CA LYS A 56 -8.93 -20.59 9.39
C LYS A 56 -7.53 -20.24 9.86
N LEU A 57 -7.37 -19.78 11.10
CA LEU A 57 -6.05 -19.54 11.66
C LEU A 57 -5.23 -20.82 11.87
N THR A 58 -5.86 -22.00 11.82
CA THR A 58 -5.15 -23.29 11.81
C THR A 58 -4.79 -23.78 10.41
N ASP A 59 -5.34 -23.15 9.36
CA ASP A 59 -5.01 -23.49 7.98
C ASP A 59 -3.66 -22.85 7.58
N THR A 60 -2.64 -23.69 7.44
CA THR A 60 -1.29 -23.31 7.03
C THR A 60 -1.27 -22.47 5.75
N ARG A 61 -2.17 -22.78 4.82
CA ARG A 61 -2.26 -22.07 3.54
C ARG A 61 -2.77 -20.65 3.74
N PHE A 62 -3.82 -20.49 4.55
CA PHE A 62 -4.36 -19.18 4.92
C PHE A 62 -3.29 -18.33 5.62
N LEU A 63 -2.53 -18.92 6.54
CA LEU A 63 -1.42 -18.23 7.22
C LEU A 63 -0.32 -17.78 6.25
N ILE A 64 0.08 -18.62 5.29
CA ILE A 64 1.07 -18.24 4.28
C ILE A 64 0.57 -17.06 3.43
N GLU A 65 -0.69 -17.11 2.99
CA GLU A 65 -1.31 -16.05 2.19
C GLU A 65 -1.34 -14.72 2.96
N GLU A 66 -1.80 -14.73 4.21
CA GLU A 66 -1.89 -13.54 5.07
C GLU A 66 -0.52 -12.97 5.45
N LEU A 67 0.44 -13.83 5.81
CA LEU A 67 1.80 -13.40 6.13
C LEU A 67 2.52 -12.82 4.90
N ALA A 68 2.32 -13.41 3.72
CA ALA A 68 2.90 -12.89 2.48
C ALA A 68 2.26 -11.54 2.07
N ALA A 69 0.94 -11.39 2.25
CA ALA A 69 0.25 -10.12 2.04
C ALA A 69 0.76 -9.03 3.00
N LEU A 70 0.87 -9.34 4.28
CA LEU A 70 1.38 -8.42 5.29
C LEU A 70 2.84 -8.05 5.04
N ALA A 71 3.68 -9.02 4.68
CA ALA A 71 5.08 -8.77 4.32
C ALA A 71 5.19 -7.86 3.08
N THR A 72 4.33 -8.07 2.07
CA THR A 72 4.20 -7.17 0.91
C THR A 72 3.85 -5.75 1.34
N ALA A 73 2.85 -5.60 2.23
CA ALA A 73 2.41 -4.29 2.72
C ALA A 73 3.55 -3.54 3.43
N VAL A 74 4.25 -4.22 4.34
CA VAL A 74 5.39 -3.66 5.09
C VAL A 74 6.52 -3.26 4.16
N ALA A 75 6.94 -4.16 3.26
CA ALA A 75 8.04 -3.92 2.35
C ALA A 75 7.72 -2.77 1.37
N ALA A 76 6.51 -2.74 0.80
CA ALA A 76 6.08 -1.69 -0.11
C ALA A 76 5.99 -0.33 0.58
N ALA A 77 5.46 -0.26 1.80
CA ALA A 77 5.42 0.97 2.60
C ALA A 77 6.83 1.48 2.91
N PHE A 78 7.74 0.59 3.34
CA PHE A 78 9.12 0.94 3.60
C PHE A 78 9.81 1.49 2.34
N SER A 79 9.65 0.83 1.20
CA SER A 79 10.19 1.28 -0.09
C SER A 79 9.63 2.64 -0.50
N ALA A 80 8.32 2.86 -0.36
CA ALA A 80 7.71 4.15 -0.64
C ALA A 80 8.31 5.27 0.23
N PHE A 81 8.51 5.03 1.53
CA PHE A 81 9.13 6.02 2.42
C PHE A 81 10.62 6.25 2.15
N CYS A 82 11.35 5.24 1.68
CA CYS A 82 12.74 5.40 1.24
C CYS A 82 12.84 6.26 -0.02
N LEU A 83 11.94 6.09 -0.99
CA LEU A 83 11.98 6.83 -2.26
C LEU A 83 11.69 8.33 -2.14
N ILE A 84 11.13 8.78 -1.02
CA ILE A 84 10.90 10.21 -0.74
C ILE A 84 11.96 10.87 0.14
N VAL A 85 12.99 10.12 0.54
CA VAL A 85 14.13 10.62 1.32
C VAL A 85 15.39 10.53 0.45
N PRO A 86 16.03 11.66 0.11
CA PRO A 86 17.27 11.66 -0.67
C PRO A 86 18.35 10.76 -0.04
N GLY A 87 19.15 10.11 -0.90
CA GLY A 87 20.26 9.26 -0.47
C GLY A 87 19.99 7.74 -0.41
N HIS A 88 18.75 7.30 -0.66
CA HIS A 88 18.44 5.87 -0.78
C HIS A 88 18.59 5.36 -2.22
N SER A 89 19.06 4.11 -2.38
CA SER A 89 19.12 3.44 -3.68
C SER A 89 17.73 3.12 -4.22
N ARG A 90 17.55 3.19 -5.55
CA ARG A 90 16.31 2.78 -6.22
C ARG A 90 16.05 1.27 -6.11
N ALA A 91 17.07 0.46 -5.82
CA ALA A 91 16.93 -0.98 -5.63
C ALA A 91 15.98 -1.35 -4.48
N VAL A 92 15.80 -0.44 -3.50
CA VAL A 92 14.83 -0.61 -2.40
C VAL A 92 13.40 -0.80 -2.93
N ALA A 93 13.08 -0.29 -4.12
CA ALA A 93 11.77 -0.50 -4.75
C ALA A 93 11.46 -1.97 -5.09
N LEU A 94 12.47 -2.85 -5.13
CA LEU A 94 12.31 -4.29 -5.38
C LEU A 94 12.09 -5.12 -4.10
N LEU A 95 12.23 -4.53 -2.91
CA LEU A 95 11.97 -5.23 -1.64
C LEU A 95 10.59 -5.91 -1.54
N PRO A 96 9.47 -5.34 -2.03
CA PRO A 96 8.19 -6.02 -1.98
C PRO A 96 8.04 -7.13 -3.03
N ALA A 97 8.95 -7.28 -3.99
CA ALA A 97 8.78 -8.25 -5.07
C ALA A 97 8.76 -9.71 -4.58
N PRO A 98 9.68 -10.17 -3.71
CA PRO A 98 9.63 -11.54 -3.19
C PRO A 98 8.33 -11.89 -2.44
N PRO A 99 7.87 -11.13 -1.43
CA PRO A 99 6.62 -11.46 -0.74
C PRO A 99 5.40 -11.31 -1.66
N LEU A 100 5.43 -10.38 -2.63
CA LEU A 100 4.37 -10.24 -3.62
C LEU A 100 4.25 -11.48 -4.52
N VAL A 101 5.37 -12.04 -4.95
CA VAL A 101 5.38 -13.28 -5.76
C VAL A 101 4.84 -14.46 -4.96
N ILE A 102 5.21 -14.58 -3.69
CA ILE A 102 4.67 -15.64 -2.79
C ILE A 102 3.16 -15.45 -2.61
N TRP A 103 2.72 -14.21 -2.38
CA TRP A 103 1.31 -13.88 -2.19
C TRP A 103 0.48 -14.17 -3.46
N LEU A 104 0.93 -13.72 -4.63
CA LEU A 104 0.26 -14.01 -5.90
C LEU A 104 0.28 -15.50 -6.26
N GLY A 105 1.40 -16.18 -6.00
CA GLY A 105 1.54 -17.62 -6.25
C GLY A 105 0.62 -18.47 -5.37
N SER A 106 0.51 -18.15 -4.09
CA SER A 106 -0.40 -18.84 -3.16
C SER A 106 -1.86 -18.64 -3.54
N LEU A 107 -2.25 -17.43 -3.93
CA LEU A 107 -3.61 -17.16 -4.43
C LEU A 107 -3.90 -17.86 -5.76
N GLY A 108 -2.96 -17.82 -6.71
CA GLY A 108 -3.07 -18.50 -7.99
C GLY A 108 -3.24 -20.02 -7.83
N HIS A 109 -2.50 -20.61 -6.90
CA HIS A 109 -2.67 -22.00 -6.51
C HIS A 109 -4.06 -22.29 -5.94
N GLY A 110 -4.71 -21.29 -5.30
CA GLY A 110 -6.08 -21.41 -4.77
C GLY A 110 -7.13 -21.42 -5.84
N CYS A 111 -7.00 -20.47 -6.78
CA CYS A 111 -7.84 -20.44 -7.96
C CYS A 111 -7.71 -21.74 -8.78
N TRP A 112 -6.48 -22.26 -8.93
CA TRP A 112 -6.23 -23.51 -9.65
C TRP A 112 -6.90 -24.72 -8.98
N GLN A 113 -6.76 -24.86 -7.66
CA GLN A 113 -7.41 -25.95 -6.92
C GLN A 113 -8.93 -25.83 -6.93
N ALA A 114 -9.47 -24.62 -6.80
CA ALA A 114 -10.91 -24.35 -6.88
C ALA A 114 -11.47 -24.71 -8.27
N TRP A 115 -10.72 -24.43 -9.34
CA TRP A 115 -11.10 -24.83 -10.69
C TRP A 115 -11.16 -26.35 -10.86
N LEU A 116 -10.16 -27.08 -10.36
CA LEU A 116 -10.14 -28.54 -10.41
C LEU A 116 -11.30 -29.20 -9.64
N SER A 117 -11.85 -28.52 -8.62
CA SER A 117 -12.90 -29.08 -7.75
C SER A 117 -14.31 -28.66 -8.15
N PHE A 118 -14.51 -27.46 -8.71
CA PHE A 118 -15.85 -26.91 -9.01
C PHE A 118 -16.13 -26.66 -10.50
N GLY A 119 -15.17 -26.87 -11.41
CA GLY A 119 -15.38 -26.71 -12.86
C GLY A 119 -15.76 -25.27 -13.26
N ASP A 120 -16.65 -25.11 -14.25
CA ASP A 120 -17.06 -23.81 -14.79
C ASP A 120 -17.91 -22.96 -13.83
N GLU A 121 -18.47 -23.56 -12.78
CA GLU A 121 -19.18 -22.82 -11.71
C GLU A 121 -18.22 -21.92 -10.91
N ALA A 122 -16.91 -22.22 -10.89
CA ALA A 122 -15.88 -21.35 -10.29
C ALA A 122 -15.71 -20.00 -11.03
N TRP A 123 -16.21 -19.90 -12.27
CA TRP A 123 -16.18 -18.67 -13.09
C TRP A 123 -17.41 -17.79 -12.92
N ARG A 124 -18.40 -18.18 -12.10
CA ARG A 124 -19.54 -17.31 -11.79
C ARG A 124 -19.06 -16.11 -10.97
N LEU A 125 -18.74 -15.04 -11.69
CA LEU A 125 -18.61 -13.68 -11.17
C LEU A 125 -20.00 -13.23 -10.72
N SER A 126 -20.40 -13.63 -9.52
CA SER A 126 -21.55 -13.06 -8.83
C SER A 126 -21.06 -11.80 -8.14
N PRO A 127 -21.25 -10.59 -8.69
CA PRO A 127 -20.89 -9.37 -7.99
C PRO A 127 -21.79 -9.25 -6.76
N GLU A 128 -21.30 -9.73 -5.62
CA GLU A 128 -21.84 -9.38 -4.33
C GLU A 128 -21.52 -7.89 -4.14
N TRP A 129 -22.49 -7.03 -4.46
CA TRP A 129 -22.39 -5.56 -4.37
C TRP A 129 -21.99 -5.05 -2.97
N VAL A 130 -22.00 -5.93 -1.97
CA VAL A 130 -21.61 -5.70 -0.59
C VAL A 130 -20.08 -5.70 -0.41
N CYS A 131 -19.33 -6.41 -1.26
CA CYS A 131 -17.87 -6.52 -1.14
C CYS A 131 -17.15 -5.21 -1.48
N LEU A 132 -17.65 -4.48 -2.50
CA LEU A 132 -17.02 -3.26 -3.01
C LEU A 132 -16.94 -2.13 -1.95
N PRO A 133 -18.03 -1.78 -1.24
CA PRO A 133 -17.99 -0.82 -0.16
C PRO A 133 -17.06 -1.25 0.98
N ALA A 134 -17.09 -2.53 1.37
CA ALA A 134 -16.22 -3.05 2.43
C ALA A 134 -14.73 -2.92 2.06
N ILE A 135 -14.35 -3.30 0.84
CA ILE A 135 -12.99 -3.11 0.31
C ILE A 135 -12.60 -1.63 0.33
N ALA A 136 -13.49 -0.76 -0.15
CA ALA A 136 -13.23 0.67 -0.19
C ALA A 136 -13.01 1.25 1.21
N VAL A 137 -13.84 0.88 2.19
CA VAL A 137 -13.74 1.38 3.57
C VAL A 137 -12.47 0.86 4.26
N VAL A 138 -12.18 -0.43 4.16
CA VAL A 138 -10.96 -1.02 4.75
C VAL A 138 -9.70 -0.42 4.12
N GLY A 139 -9.70 -0.23 2.80
CA GLY A 139 -8.55 0.32 2.06
C GLY A 139 -8.39 1.84 2.20
N ALA A 140 -9.46 2.58 2.55
CA ALA A 140 -9.44 4.04 2.62
C ALA A 140 -8.48 4.55 3.71
N ILE A 141 -8.52 3.99 4.92
CA ILE A 141 -7.68 4.47 6.03
C ILE A 141 -6.18 4.28 5.70
N PRO A 142 -5.70 3.09 5.29
CA PRO A 142 -4.31 2.91 4.88
C PRO A 142 -3.91 3.81 3.70
N ALA A 143 -4.80 4.00 2.71
CA ALA A 143 -4.50 4.80 1.53
C ALA A 143 -4.39 6.30 1.84
N LEU A 144 -5.36 6.87 2.57
CA LEU A 144 -5.39 8.29 2.92
C LEU A 144 -4.20 8.66 3.81
N THR A 145 -3.90 7.82 4.80
CA THR A 145 -2.75 8.01 5.69
C THR A 145 -1.43 7.90 4.91
N MET A 146 -1.32 6.96 3.97
CA MET A 146 -0.15 6.83 3.10
C MET A 146 0.06 8.11 2.29
N VAL A 147 -0.97 8.60 1.59
CA VAL A 147 -0.89 9.83 0.79
C VAL A 147 -0.47 11.03 1.64
N ALA A 148 -1.13 11.25 2.79
CA ALA A 148 -0.82 12.36 3.69
C ALA A 148 0.61 12.30 4.23
N MET A 149 1.16 11.10 4.44
CA MET A 149 2.55 10.94 4.84
C MET A 149 3.48 11.19 3.64
N LEU A 150 3.23 10.60 2.47
CA LEU A 150 4.10 10.73 1.30
C LEU A 150 4.25 12.19 0.83
N GLN A 151 3.19 13.00 0.94
CA GLN A 151 3.20 14.43 0.61
C GLN A 151 4.22 15.26 1.39
N LYS A 152 4.71 14.77 2.54
CA LYS A 152 5.72 15.46 3.37
C LYS A 152 7.16 15.22 2.89
N GLY A 153 7.39 14.37 1.90
CA GLY A 153 8.72 14.04 1.40
C GLY A 153 9.09 14.71 0.08
N ALA A 154 10.31 14.43 -0.41
CA ALA A 154 10.77 14.91 -1.70
C ALA A 154 10.25 14.00 -2.83
N PRO A 155 9.68 14.52 -3.93
CA PRO A 155 9.15 13.72 -5.03
C PRO A 155 10.27 13.24 -5.97
N ILE A 156 11.20 12.43 -5.49
CA ILE A 156 12.38 11.96 -6.27
C ILE A 156 11.95 10.96 -7.36
N ALA A 157 11.03 10.06 -7.04
CA ALA A 157 10.46 9.07 -7.95
C ALA A 157 8.94 8.99 -7.74
N PRO A 158 8.17 10.02 -8.14
CA PRO A 158 6.78 10.19 -7.71
C PRO A 158 5.87 9.05 -8.17
N ARG A 159 6.06 8.54 -9.39
CA ARG A 159 5.27 7.41 -9.91
C ARG A 159 5.50 6.14 -9.08
N MET A 160 6.76 5.74 -8.92
CA MET A 160 7.12 4.53 -8.17
C MET A 160 6.70 4.61 -6.70
N THR A 161 6.89 5.79 -6.10
CA THR A 161 6.50 6.04 -4.71
C THR A 161 5.00 5.84 -4.50
N VAL A 162 4.17 6.41 -5.39
CA VAL A 162 2.72 6.29 -5.28
C VAL A 162 2.26 4.87 -5.59
N MET A 163 2.85 4.20 -6.59
CA MET A 163 2.55 2.79 -6.88
C MET A 163 2.85 1.89 -5.67
N LEU A 164 4.01 2.07 -5.02
CA LEU A 164 4.38 1.31 -3.82
C LEU A 164 3.49 1.64 -2.62
N GLY A 165 3.11 2.92 -2.45
CA GLY A 165 2.16 3.33 -1.42
C GLY A 165 0.76 2.73 -1.63
N ALA A 166 0.29 2.70 -2.87
CA ALA A 166 -0.98 2.08 -3.25
C ALA A 166 -0.94 0.56 -3.05
N LEU A 167 0.14 -0.10 -3.47
CA LEU A 167 0.38 -1.52 -3.22
C LEU A 167 0.36 -1.84 -1.71
N ALA A 168 0.99 -1.00 -0.90
CA ALA A 168 1.01 -1.19 0.56
C ALA A 168 -0.38 -1.10 1.17
N ALA A 169 -1.16 -0.06 0.81
CA ALA A 169 -2.52 0.13 1.29
C ALA A 169 -3.44 -1.01 0.85
N ALA A 170 -3.30 -1.46 -0.39
CA ALA A 170 -4.05 -2.57 -0.96
C ALA A 170 -3.75 -3.92 -0.29
N ALA A 171 -2.47 -4.24 -0.11
CA ALA A 171 -2.06 -5.50 0.52
C ALA A 171 -2.56 -5.59 1.97
N LEU A 172 -2.50 -4.47 2.71
CA LEU A 172 -3.07 -4.41 4.05
C LEU A 172 -4.62 -4.46 4.03
N GLY A 173 -5.24 -3.85 3.02
CA GLY A 173 -6.68 -3.94 2.83
C GLY A 173 -7.16 -5.36 2.57
N ASN A 174 -6.40 -6.16 1.81
CA ASN A 174 -6.67 -7.59 1.62
C ASN A 174 -6.62 -8.36 2.96
N VAL A 175 -5.57 -8.14 3.76
CA VAL A 175 -5.44 -8.76 5.08
C VAL A 175 -6.68 -8.45 5.93
N GLY A 176 -7.08 -7.18 5.99
CA GLY A 176 -8.29 -6.77 6.70
C GLY A 176 -9.55 -7.46 6.22
N LEU A 177 -9.78 -7.47 4.91
CA LEU A 177 -10.97 -8.06 4.30
C LEU A 177 -11.11 -9.56 4.63
N ARG A 178 -10.02 -10.31 4.60
CA ARG A 178 -10.01 -11.76 4.83
C ARG A 178 -10.35 -12.18 6.26
N LEU A 179 -10.27 -11.24 7.21
CA LEU A 179 -10.60 -11.50 8.62
C LEU A 179 -12.10 -11.44 8.91
N PHE A 180 -12.90 -10.78 8.09
CA PHE A 180 -14.35 -10.66 8.31
C PHE A 180 -15.20 -11.14 7.12
N HIS A 181 -14.65 -11.28 5.92
CA HIS A 181 -15.39 -11.80 4.77
C HIS A 181 -15.10 -13.30 4.55
N PRO A 182 -16.12 -14.17 4.44
CA PRO A 182 -15.96 -15.61 4.28
C PRO A 182 -15.59 -16.07 2.85
N GLN A 183 -15.47 -15.16 1.87
CA GLN A 183 -15.11 -15.51 0.50
C GLN A 183 -13.59 -15.76 0.39
N ASP A 184 -13.22 -17.03 0.53
CA ASP A 184 -11.85 -17.49 0.35
C ASP A 184 -11.52 -17.67 -1.14
N ALA A 185 -10.38 -17.11 -1.57
CA ALA A 185 -9.66 -17.39 -2.82
C ALA A 185 -10.50 -17.76 -4.07
N SER A 186 -11.50 -16.96 -4.44
CA SER A 186 -12.20 -17.11 -5.72
C SER A 186 -11.49 -16.35 -6.84
N LEU A 187 -11.67 -16.80 -8.09
CA LEU A 187 -11.18 -16.09 -9.28
C LEU A 187 -11.71 -14.66 -9.33
N MET A 188 -12.91 -14.43 -8.78
CA MET A 188 -13.48 -13.10 -8.57
C MET A 188 -12.61 -12.24 -7.64
N VAL A 189 -12.17 -12.74 -6.48
CA VAL A 189 -11.26 -11.98 -5.60
C VAL A 189 -9.93 -11.71 -6.29
N LEU A 190 -9.37 -12.68 -7.03
CA LEU A 190 -8.13 -12.44 -7.77
C LEU A 190 -8.32 -11.31 -8.81
N VAL A 191 -9.35 -11.40 -9.66
CA VAL A 191 -9.58 -10.46 -10.75
C VAL A 191 -10.03 -9.09 -10.23
N TRP A 192 -11.01 -9.04 -9.33
CA TRP A 192 -11.55 -7.76 -8.85
C TRP A 192 -10.63 -7.09 -7.84
N GLN A 193 -10.11 -7.81 -6.86
CA GLN A 193 -9.28 -7.20 -5.81
C GLN A 193 -7.90 -6.84 -6.39
N PHE A 194 -7.18 -7.77 -7.06
CA PHE A 194 -5.89 -7.40 -7.66
C PHE A 194 -6.03 -6.55 -8.91
N GLY A 195 -7.06 -6.76 -9.73
CA GLY A 195 -7.29 -5.92 -10.91
C GLY A 195 -7.59 -4.48 -10.51
N SER A 196 -8.44 -4.26 -9.51
CA SER A 196 -8.70 -2.92 -8.98
C SER A 196 -7.47 -2.33 -8.32
N VAL A 197 -6.72 -3.11 -7.53
CA VAL A 197 -5.48 -2.65 -6.89
C VAL A 197 -4.43 -2.27 -7.91
N ALA A 198 -4.21 -3.09 -8.93
CA ALA A 198 -3.28 -2.82 -10.01
C ALA A 198 -3.71 -1.57 -10.78
N LEU A 199 -5.00 -1.48 -11.15
CA LEU A 199 -5.55 -0.33 -11.84
C LEU A 199 -5.43 0.96 -11.01
N LEU A 200 -5.86 0.94 -9.75
CA LEU A 200 -5.77 2.08 -8.84
C LEU A 200 -4.32 2.47 -8.58
N SER A 201 -3.40 1.52 -8.43
CA SER A 201 -1.96 1.79 -8.26
C SER A 201 -1.35 2.42 -9.51
N LEU A 202 -1.74 1.97 -10.70
CA LEU A 202 -1.31 2.54 -11.98
C LEU A 202 -1.88 3.94 -12.19
N LEU A 203 -3.18 4.14 -11.96
CA LEU A 203 -3.85 5.44 -12.06
C LEU A 203 -3.27 6.43 -11.05
N ALA A 204 -3.09 6.02 -9.79
CA ALA A 204 -2.46 6.83 -8.76
C ALA A 204 -1.00 7.13 -9.12
N GLY A 205 -0.26 6.15 -9.66
CA GLY A 205 1.10 6.33 -10.17
C GLY A 205 1.17 7.36 -11.30
N TRP A 206 0.23 7.33 -12.23
CA TRP A 206 0.14 8.29 -13.33
C TRP A 206 -0.15 9.72 -12.83
N GLY A 207 -1.08 9.84 -11.87
CA GLY A 207 -1.37 11.08 -11.15
C GLY A 207 -0.33 11.49 -10.11
N GLY A 208 0.67 10.64 -9.83
CA GLY A 208 1.58 10.80 -8.68
C GLY A 208 2.39 12.09 -8.71
N ARG A 209 2.66 12.64 -9.90
CA ARG A 209 3.31 13.95 -10.05
C ARG A 209 2.43 15.10 -9.55
N GLN A 210 1.10 15.00 -9.68
CA GLN A 210 0.15 15.97 -9.14
C GLN A 210 -0.11 15.74 -7.65
N VAL A 211 -0.23 14.48 -7.22
CA VAL A 211 -0.46 14.10 -5.81
C VAL A 211 0.72 14.50 -4.91
N LEU A 212 1.94 14.38 -5.42
CA LEU A 212 3.18 14.75 -4.71
C LEU A 212 3.77 16.09 -5.16
N ALA A 213 3.04 16.87 -5.97
CA ALA A 213 3.51 18.20 -6.39
C ALA A 213 3.73 19.06 -5.14
N TRP A 214 4.96 19.53 -4.94
CA TRP A 214 5.28 20.49 -3.89
C TRP A 214 4.43 21.76 -4.09
N ARG A 215 3.42 21.93 -3.23
CA ARG A 215 2.57 23.14 -3.20
C ARG A 215 3.30 24.38 -2.64
N HIS A 216 4.56 24.25 -2.19
CA HIS A 216 5.29 25.32 -1.50
C HIS A 216 6.06 26.29 -2.39
N VAL A 217 6.02 26.18 -3.73
CA VAL A 217 6.69 27.15 -4.63
C VAL A 217 5.68 28.13 -5.28
N GLY A 218 4.40 28.07 -4.92
CA GLY A 218 3.36 28.93 -5.52
C GLY A 218 3.01 30.20 -4.74
N ASN A 219 3.32 30.30 -3.44
CA ASN A 219 2.93 31.42 -2.59
C ASN A 219 4.12 31.88 -1.71
N ALA A 220 5.20 32.34 -2.34
CA ALA A 220 6.25 33.13 -1.68
C ALA A 220 6.71 34.24 -2.62
#